data_AF-A0A6N2MT67-F1
#
_entry.id   AF-A0A6N2MT67-F1
#
_cell.length_a   1.000
_cell.length_b   1.000
_cell.length_c   1.000
_cell.angle_alpha   90.00
_cell.angle_beta   90.00
_cell.angle_gamma   90.00
#
_symmetry.space_group_name_H-M   'P 1'
#
loop_
_entity.id
_entity.type
_entity.pdbx_description
1 polymer ?
#
loop_
_entity_poly.entity_id
_entity_poly.type
_entity_poly.pdbx_seq_one_letter_code
_entity_poly.pdbx_strand_id
1 'polypeptide(L)'
;MELYIRYSDRVKEETKRMDELELDDLEMDEDERYNRKLESGLYTLQSIAIILGHLWCSEHPRMRARIELLLRQQKLTKNDVKDILLEYHDNIGDLDGPEEKERVQARVLKFISAFELS
;
A
#
# COMPACT_ATOMS: atom_id res chain seq x y z
N MET A 1 10.02 -0.34 -8.49
CA MET A 1 9.83 -1.71 -7.99
C MET A 1 10.81 -2.08 -6.90
N GLU A 2 12.12 -1.86 -7.06
CA GLU A 2 13.09 -2.12 -5.97
C GLU A 2 12.69 -1.46 -4.63
N LEU A 3 12.34 -0.17 -4.65
CA LEU A 3 11.87 0.52 -3.44
C LEU A 3 10.58 -0.08 -2.87
N TYR A 4 9.63 -0.46 -3.73
CA TYR A 4 8.39 -1.09 -3.28
C TYR A 4 8.68 -2.37 -2.49
N ILE A 5 9.57 -3.23 -3.01
CA ILE A 5 9.94 -4.50 -2.37
C ILE A 5 10.64 -4.21 -1.04
N ARG A 6 11.65 -3.32 -1.05
CA ARG A 6 12.41 -2.98 0.15
C ARG A 6 11.51 -2.52 1.31
N TYR A 7 10.54 -1.66 1.03
CA TYR A 7 9.63 -1.19 2.08
C TYR A 7 8.52 -2.20 2.39
N SER A 8 8.05 -2.98 1.42
CA SER A 8 7.11 -4.09 1.65
C SER A 8 7.72 -5.12 2.61
N ASP A 9 8.97 -5.51 2.40
CA ASP A 9 9.67 -6.47 3.25
C ASP A 9 9.85 -5.93 4.67
N ARG A 10 10.25 -4.66 4.83
CA ARG A 10 10.36 -4.01 6.15
C ARG A 10 9.04 -3.99 6.92
N VAL A 11 7.95 -3.60 6.27
CA VAL A 11 6.61 -3.56 6.90
C VAL A 11 6.12 -4.97 7.22
N LYS A 12 6.39 -5.96 6.35
CA LYS A 12 6.06 -7.37 6.59
C LYS A 12 6.85 -7.95 7.77
N GLU A 13 8.13 -7.64 7.89
CA GLU A 13 8.95 -8.06 9.04
C GLU A 13 8.43 -7.47 10.34
N GLU A 14 8.08 -6.18 10.36
CA GLU A 14 7.51 -5.56 11.56
C GLU A 14 6.13 -6.13 11.90
N THR A 15 5.29 -6.40 10.89
CA THR A 15 3.98 -7.03 11.10
C THR A 15 4.13 -8.41 11.75
N LYS A 16 5.09 -9.22 11.30
CA LYS A 16 5.38 -10.53 11.92
C LYS A 16 5.82 -10.41 13.38
N ARG A 17 6.66 -9.42 13.70
CA ARG A 17 7.08 -9.18 15.10
C ARG A 17 5.90 -8.80 15.98
N MET A 18 4.96 -8.00 15.48
CA MET A 18 3.74 -7.66 16.22
C MET A 18 2.86 -8.90 16.44
N ASP A 19 2.69 -9.74 15.42
CA ASP A 19 1.95 -11.00 15.53
C ASP A 19 2.59 -11.96 16.56
N GLU A 20 3.92 -11.98 16.64
CA GLU A 20 4.66 -12.75 17.67
C GLU A 20 4.42 -12.21 19.08
N LEU A 21 4.37 -10.88 19.26
CA LEU A 21 4.08 -10.26 20.56
C LEU A 21 2.65 -10.53 21.04
N GLU A 22 1.67 -10.52 20.14
CA GLU A 22 0.28 -10.88 20.47
C GLU A 22 0.16 -12.35 20.95
N LEU A 23 0.95 -13.26 20.37
CA LEU A 23 1.02 -14.65 20.83
C LEU A 23 1.63 -14.78 22.24
N ASP A 24 2.43 -13.80 22.66
CA ASP A 24 3.05 -13.70 23.99
C ASP A 24 2.17 -12.90 24.99
N ASP A 25 0.85 -12.82 24.75
CA ASP A 25 -0.15 -12.09 25.55
C ASP A 25 0.12 -10.57 25.69
N LEU A 26 0.89 -9.97 24.78
CA LEU A 26 1.05 -8.51 24.65
C LEU A 26 0.09 -7.98 23.59
N GLU A 27 -1.18 -7.81 23.97
CA GLU A 27 -2.18 -7.23 23.08
C GLU A 27 -1.82 -5.79 22.69
N MET A 28 -1.88 -5.51 21.39
CA MET A 28 -1.73 -4.19 20.80
C MET A 28 -3.04 -3.81 20.13
N ASP A 29 -3.49 -2.57 20.31
CA ASP A 29 -4.65 -2.08 19.57
C ASP A 29 -4.30 -1.77 18.09
N GLU A 30 -5.33 -1.58 17.27
CA GLU A 30 -5.16 -1.35 15.83
C GLU A 30 -4.36 -0.06 15.53
N ASP A 31 -4.53 0.98 16.34
CA ASP A 31 -3.83 2.26 16.19
C ASP A 31 -2.33 2.09 16.49
N GLU A 32 -1.98 1.36 17.56
CA GLU A 32 -0.60 1.03 17.90
C GLU A 32 0.05 0.21 16.79
N ARG A 33 -0.64 -0.81 16.28
CA ARG A 33 -0.15 -1.62 15.16
C ARG A 33 0.09 -0.78 13.91
N TYR A 34 -0.84 0.12 13.58
CA TYR A 34 -0.68 1.02 12.44
C TYR A 34 0.50 1.97 12.62
N ASN A 35 0.66 2.56 13.80
CA ASN A 35 1.78 3.44 14.14
C ASN A 35 3.14 2.73 14.01
N ARG A 36 3.27 1.49 14.49
CA ARG A 36 4.51 0.70 14.28
C ARG A 36 4.79 0.41 12.82
N LYS A 37 3.76 0.12 12.01
CA LYS A 37 3.93 0.01 10.56
C LYS A 37 4.43 1.34 9.96
N LEU A 38 3.89 2.49 10.38
CA LEU A 38 4.37 3.80 9.94
C LEU A 38 5.86 4.00 10.27
N GLU A 39 6.29 3.67 11.49
CA GLU A 39 7.69 3.73 11.92
C GLU A 39 8.61 2.81 11.09
N SER A 40 8.09 1.65 10.66
CA SER A 40 8.80 0.73 9.76
C SER A 40 8.87 1.20 8.30
N GLY A 41 8.14 2.28 7.94
CA GLY A 41 8.16 2.91 6.63
C GLY A 41 6.90 2.71 5.78
N LEU A 42 5.76 2.37 6.38
CA LEU A 42 4.49 2.16 5.67
C LEU A 42 4.09 3.37 4.82
N TYR A 43 4.23 4.60 5.32
CA TYR A 43 3.87 5.79 4.53
C TYR A 43 4.68 5.91 3.23
N THR A 44 5.95 5.50 3.26
CA THR A 44 6.78 5.46 2.05
C THR A 44 6.29 4.37 1.09
N LEU A 45 5.93 3.19 1.62
CA LEU A 45 5.35 2.10 0.82
C LEU A 45 4.02 2.53 0.16
N GLN A 46 3.13 3.18 0.91
CA GLN A 46 1.87 3.74 0.42
C GLN A 46 2.11 4.78 -0.68
N SER A 47 3.05 5.71 -0.48
CA SER A 47 3.44 6.70 -1.50
C SER A 47 3.91 6.04 -2.79
N ILE A 48 4.70 4.97 -2.70
CA ILE A 48 5.15 4.20 -3.87
C ILE A 48 3.96 3.48 -4.53
N ALA A 49 3.04 2.91 -3.77
CA ALA A 49 1.82 2.28 -4.30
C ALA A 49 0.93 3.29 -5.04
N ILE A 50 0.80 4.52 -4.53
CA ILE A 50 0.10 5.62 -5.20
C ILE A 50 0.76 5.97 -6.53
N ILE A 51 2.10 6.08 -6.56
CA ILE A 51 2.84 6.29 -7.83
C ILE A 51 2.54 5.15 -8.79
N LEU A 52 2.57 3.89 -8.35
CA LEU A 52 2.22 2.74 -9.19
C LEU A 52 0.78 2.83 -9.71
N GLY A 53 -0.19 3.27 -8.90
CA GLY A 53 -1.57 3.52 -9.32
C GLY A 53 -1.68 4.58 -10.42
N HIS A 54 -0.96 5.70 -10.28
CA HIS A 54 -0.87 6.72 -11.32
C HIS A 54 -0.28 6.16 -12.63
N LEU A 55 0.81 5.41 -12.55
CA LEU A 55 1.42 4.78 -13.73
C LEU A 55 0.51 3.74 -14.36
N TRP A 56 -0.23 2.98 -13.54
CA TRP A 56 -1.17 1.96 -14.01
C TRP A 56 -2.32 2.58 -14.81
N CYS A 57 -2.88 3.68 -14.32
CA CYS A 57 -3.94 4.42 -14.99
C CYS A 57 -3.45 5.35 -16.11
N SER A 58 -2.16 5.34 -16.43
CA SER A 58 -1.64 6.09 -17.57
C SER A 58 -2.09 5.49 -18.91
N GLU A 59 -2.19 6.32 -19.94
CA GLU A 59 -2.51 5.90 -21.32
C GLU A 59 -1.35 5.17 -22.02
N HIS A 60 -0.40 4.61 -21.26
CA HIS A 60 0.81 3.99 -21.79
C HIS A 60 0.86 2.47 -21.52
N PRO A 61 0.30 1.62 -22.40
CA PRO A 61 0.21 0.16 -22.19
C PRO A 61 1.55 -0.52 -21.87
N ARG A 62 2.66 -0.02 -22.44
CA ARG A 62 4.01 -0.54 -22.15
C ARG A 62 4.42 -0.35 -20.69
N MET A 63 3.93 0.68 -20.01
CA MET A 63 4.22 0.89 -18.58
C MET A 63 3.48 -0.13 -17.72
N ARG A 64 2.20 -0.38 -18.01
CA ARG A 64 1.41 -1.43 -17.35
C ARG A 64 2.07 -2.81 -17.50
N ALA A 65 2.40 -3.20 -18.73
CA ALA A 65 3.09 -4.46 -18.99
C ALA A 65 4.45 -4.56 -18.26
N ARG A 66 5.18 -3.45 -18.13
CA ARG A 66 6.44 -3.41 -17.37
C ARG A 66 6.21 -3.58 -15.88
N ILE A 67 5.18 -2.96 -15.30
CA ILE A 67 4.81 -3.12 -13.90
C ILE A 67 4.43 -4.58 -13.62
N GLU A 68 3.58 -5.19 -14.45
CA GLU A 68 3.18 -6.60 -14.32
C GLU A 68 4.38 -7.55 -14.37
N LEU A 69 5.27 -7.35 -15.34
CA LEU A 69 6.48 -8.16 -15.48
C LEU A 69 7.34 -8.08 -14.22
N LEU A 70 7.56 -6.87 -13.68
CA LEU A 70 8.40 -6.67 -12.51
C LEU A 70 7.75 -7.23 -11.24
N LEU A 71 6.43 -7.14 -11.08
CA LEU A 71 5.72 -7.79 -9.96
C LEU A 71 5.92 -9.30 -10.01
N ARG A 72 5.67 -9.93 -11.18
CA ARG A 72 5.84 -11.38 -11.36
C ARG A 72 7.27 -11.85 -11.09
N GLN A 73 8.28 -11.12 -11.56
CA GLN A 73 9.70 -11.44 -11.31
C GLN A 73 10.04 -11.48 -9.81
N GLN A 74 9.28 -10.78 -8.99
CA GLN A 74 9.46 -10.66 -7.55
C GLN A 74 8.46 -11.52 -6.77
N LYS A 75 7.73 -12.41 -7.47
CA LYS A 75 6.67 -13.27 -6.92
C LYS A 75 5.53 -12.48 -6.25
N LEU A 76 5.30 -11.26 -6.73
CA LEU A 76 4.19 -10.40 -6.30
C LEU A 76 3.10 -10.42 -7.36
N THR A 77 1.92 -10.02 -6.94
CA THR A 77 0.71 -9.87 -7.75
C THR A 77 0.23 -8.42 -7.71
N LYS A 78 -0.80 -8.11 -8.51
CA LYS A 78 -1.47 -6.81 -8.43
C LYS A 78 -2.15 -6.61 -7.07
N ASN A 79 -2.58 -7.69 -6.41
CA ASN A 79 -3.25 -7.61 -5.11
C ASN A 79 -2.33 -7.06 -4.04
N ASP A 80 -1.03 -7.41 -4.04
CA ASP A 80 -0.06 -6.84 -3.09
C ASP A 80 -0.05 -5.30 -3.13
N VAL A 81 -0.17 -4.71 -4.33
CA VAL A 81 -0.24 -3.24 -4.49
C VAL A 81 -1.62 -2.71 -4.08
N LYS A 82 -2.70 -3.43 -4.43
CA LYS A 82 -4.07 -3.05 -4.07
C LYS A 82 -4.28 -3.04 -2.55
N ASP A 83 -3.75 -4.01 -1.83
CA ASP A 83 -3.93 -4.12 -0.38
C ASP A 83 -3.31 -2.92 0.34
N ILE A 84 -2.13 -2.45 -0.12
CA ILE A 84 -1.51 -1.22 0.39
C ILE A 84 -2.34 0.03 0.02
N LEU A 85 -2.91 0.08 -1.18
CA LEU A 85 -3.79 1.19 -1.59
C LEU A 85 -5.08 1.22 -0.77
N LEU A 86 -5.66 0.07 -0.44
CA LEU A 86 -6.83 -0.06 0.43
C LEU A 86 -6.50 0.39 1.85
N GLU A 87 -5.40 -0.11 2.43
CA GLU A 87 -4.96 0.32 3.76
C GLU A 87 -4.74 1.84 3.83
N TYR A 88 -4.16 2.44 2.78
CA TYR A 88 -4.04 3.90 2.69
C TYR A 88 -5.38 4.61 2.54
N HIS A 89 -6.29 4.10 1.71
CA HIS A 89 -7.64 4.65 1.53
C HIS A 89 -8.43 4.69 2.85
N ASP A 90 -8.32 3.64 3.65
CA ASP A 90 -9.09 3.50 4.89
C ASP A 90 -8.51 4.35 6.02
N ASN A 91 -7.18 4.51 6.05
CA ASN A 91 -6.47 5.23 7.13
C ASN A 91 -6.06 6.67 6.79
N ILE A 92 -6.51 7.20 5.64
CA ILE A 92 -6.19 8.58 5.28
C ILE A 92 -6.88 9.57 6.23
N GLY A 93 -6.07 10.42 6.84
CA GLY A 93 -6.52 11.52 7.69
C GLY A 93 -7.10 12.70 6.90
N ASP A 94 -7.66 13.65 7.62
CA ASP A 94 -8.31 14.86 7.10
C ASP A 94 -7.52 16.13 7.44
N LEU A 95 -6.19 16.03 7.58
CA LEU A 95 -5.31 17.15 7.91
C LEU A 95 -5.51 18.37 6.99
N ASP A 96 -5.72 18.10 5.69
CA ASP A 96 -5.96 19.10 4.65
C ASP A 96 -7.46 19.39 4.43
N GLY A 97 -8.32 18.89 5.32
CA GLY A 97 -9.77 19.03 5.30
C GLY A 97 -10.51 17.82 4.72
N PRO A 98 -11.82 17.71 5.00
CA PRO A 98 -12.65 16.57 4.57
C PRO A 98 -12.78 16.47 3.04
N GLU A 99 -12.84 17.60 2.34
CA GLU A 99 -12.92 17.61 0.86
C GLU A 99 -11.65 17.06 0.20
N GLU A 100 -10.47 17.35 0.76
CA GLU A 100 -9.21 16.78 0.28
C GLU A 100 -9.18 15.27 0.50
N LYS A 101 -9.57 14.85 1.70
CA LYS A 101 -9.66 13.44 2.07
C LYS A 101 -10.55 12.67 1.09
N GLU A 102 -11.76 13.14 0.85
CA GLU A 102 -12.70 12.52 -0.11
C GLU A 102 -12.11 12.47 -1.52
N ARG A 103 -11.46 13.54 -1.98
CA ARG A 103 -10.83 13.58 -3.31
C ARG A 103 -9.71 12.54 -3.43
N VAL A 104 -8.86 12.41 -2.41
CA VAL A 104 -7.79 11.41 -2.41
C VAL A 104 -8.39 10.00 -2.35
N GLN A 105 -9.36 9.75 -1.47
CA GLN A 105 -10.05 8.45 -1.37
C GLN A 105 -10.67 8.04 -2.71
N ALA A 106 -11.42 8.93 -3.37
CA ALA A 106 -12.01 8.67 -4.68
C ALA A 106 -10.95 8.36 -5.75
N ARG A 107 -9.79 9.03 -5.71
CA ARG A 107 -8.67 8.76 -6.62
C ARG A 107 -8.06 7.39 -6.37
N VAL A 108 -7.88 7.00 -5.11
CA VAL A 108 -7.32 5.69 -4.75
C VAL A 108 -8.26 4.56 -5.14
N LEU A 109 -9.56 4.72 -4.90
CA LEU A 109 -10.60 3.79 -5.36
C LEU A 109 -10.53 3.57 -6.88
N LYS A 110 -10.36 4.64 -7.66
CA LYS A 110 -10.16 4.53 -9.12
C LYS A 110 -8.94 3.68 -9.47
N PHE A 111 -7.83 3.80 -8.74
CA PHE A 111 -6.65 2.97 -8.97
C PHE A 111 -6.97 1.50 -8.68
N ILE A 112 -7.57 1.22 -7.53
CA ILE A 112 -7.94 -0.13 -7.11
C ILE A 112 -8.84 -0.81 -8.15
N SER A 113 -9.90 -0.14 -8.62
CA SER A 113 -10.79 -0.69 -9.65
C SER A 113 -10.06 -0.90 -10.99
N ALA A 114 -9.11 -0.05 -11.35
CA ALA A 114 -8.32 -0.22 -12.57
C ALA A 114 -7.38 -1.44 -12.51
N PHE A 115 -6.88 -1.81 -11.33
CA PHE A 115 -6.11 -3.04 -11.14
C PHE A 115 -6.99 -4.30 -11.26
N GLU A 116 -8.29 -4.22 -10.96
CA GLU A 116 -9.25 -5.34 -11.04
C GLU A 116 -9.73 -5.66 -12.45
N LEU A 117 -10.00 -4.63 -13.26
CA LEU A 117 -10.59 -4.79 -14.60
C LEU A 117 -9.58 -5.17 -15.70
N SER A 118 -8.33 -5.42 -15.33
CA SER A 118 -7.20 -5.70 -16.25
C SER A 118 -6.68 -7.12 -16.10
#